data_AF-A0AAW0KQQ6-F1
#
_entry.id   AF-A0AAW0KQQ6-F1
#
_cell.length_a   1.000
_cell.length_b   1.000
_cell.length_c   1.000
_cell.angle_alpha   90.00
_cell.angle_beta   90.00
_cell.angle_gamma   90.00
#
_symmetry.space_group_name_H-M   'P 1'
#
loop_
_entity.id
_entity.type
_entity.pdbx_description
1 polymer ?
#
loop_
_entity_poly.entity_id
_entity_poly.type
_entity_poly.pdbx_seq_one_letter_code
_entity_poly.pdbx_strand_id
1 'polypeptide(L)'
;MEVSESSSDDQFIMLHGDLDLKIVEAQHLPNLSLIDVRQLRRCFTARDNYTIETRQHKPKVQFCNPYVEVSVSNVIVASTRVIKNTTNPKWNQYFHIPLAHPVNKLTFHVKDDDIFGAEIIGTVHIPASKIATGEFISNDFDILSSSEKPLTLNTKIHLVLQFTSFDENPRYEHGIASDKGGGVARSYFPLRKGGSVRLYQDAHVPDGLLPEIELDDGKVFKHEKCWEDICSAISEAHHLIYVVGWSVFHKVKLVREQTPPLLLGGDSTLGELLKFKSQEGVRVLMLVWDDKTSGDRFFKVRAFF
;
A
#
# COMPACT_ATOMS: atom_id res chain seq x y z
N MET A 1 49.81 -23.25 4.39
CA MET A 1 49.01 -22.32 5.20
C MET A 1 47.91 -21.84 4.30
N GLU A 2 46.76 -22.49 4.38
CA GLU A 2 45.54 -22.07 3.70
C GLU A 2 45.02 -20.82 4.41
N VAL A 3 44.79 -19.77 3.62
CA VAL A 3 44.18 -18.53 4.08
C VAL A 3 42.69 -18.82 4.23
N SER A 4 42.22 -18.80 5.47
CA SER A 4 40.80 -18.87 5.80
C SER A 4 40.07 -17.65 5.23
N GLU A 5 39.20 -17.85 4.25
CA GLU A 5 38.20 -16.86 3.83
C GLU A 5 37.30 -16.54 5.02
N SER A 6 37.47 -15.36 5.61
CA SER A 6 36.57 -14.83 6.62
C SER A 6 35.20 -14.54 5.96
N SER A 7 34.14 -15.10 6.54
CA SER A 7 32.74 -14.96 6.13
C SER A 7 32.32 -13.51 5.89
N SER A 8 32.19 -13.11 4.62
CA SER A 8 31.72 -11.80 4.16
C SER A 8 30.19 -11.61 4.28
N ASP A 9 29.46 -12.59 4.82
CA ASP A 9 27.99 -12.63 4.76
C ASP A 9 27.27 -11.79 5.83
N ASP A 10 27.98 -11.24 6.81
CA ASP A 10 27.41 -10.39 7.87
C ASP A 10 27.63 -8.87 7.65
N GLN A 11 28.22 -8.48 6.53
CA GLN A 11 28.43 -7.07 6.24
C GLN A 11 27.13 -6.40 5.77
N PHE A 12 26.71 -5.35 6.48
CA PHE A 12 25.59 -4.50 6.06
C PHE A 12 26.01 -3.65 4.86
N ILE A 13 25.19 -3.65 3.81
CA ILE A 13 25.36 -2.84 2.60
C ILE A 13 24.12 -1.98 2.45
N MET A 14 24.33 -0.72 2.04
CA MET A 14 23.24 0.18 1.71
C MET A 14 22.66 -0.20 0.34
N LEU A 15 21.45 -0.79 0.33
CA LEU A 15 20.68 -0.92 -0.90
C LEU A 15 19.82 0.33 -1.05
N HIS A 16 20.34 1.29 -1.82
CA HIS A 16 19.62 2.50 -2.22
C HIS A 16 19.35 2.48 -3.72
N GLY A 17 18.10 2.30 -4.11
CA GLY A 17 17.71 2.13 -5.51
C GLY A 17 16.41 1.37 -5.69
N ASP A 18 16.20 0.82 -6.88
CA ASP A 18 14.99 0.12 -7.27
C ASP A 18 15.24 -1.39 -7.35
N LEU A 19 14.44 -2.19 -6.63
CA LEU A 19 14.41 -3.65 -6.78
C LEU A 19 13.19 -4.06 -7.61
N ASP A 20 13.44 -4.56 -8.81
CA ASP A 20 12.42 -5.25 -9.61
C ASP A 20 12.42 -6.73 -9.24
N LEU A 21 11.32 -7.21 -8.67
CA LEU A 21 11.19 -8.55 -8.12
C LEU A 21 9.97 -9.25 -8.71
N LYS A 22 10.15 -10.49 -9.18
CA LYS A 22 9.06 -11.38 -9.54
C LYS A 22 9.16 -12.67 -8.74
N ILE A 23 8.10 -12.93 -7.96
CA ILE A 23 7.90 -14.19 -7.25
C ILE A 23 7.06 -15.08 -8.16
N VAL A 24 7.69 -16.11 -8.73
CA VAL A 24 7.11 -16.90 -9.83
C VAL A 24 6.26 -18.04 -9.28
N GLU A 25 6.90 -19.02 -8.65
CA GLU A 25 6.25 -20.20 -8.10
C GLU A 25 7.07 -20.83 -6.98
N ALA A 26 6.43 -21.66 -6.17
CA ALA A 26 7.11 -22.59 -5.29
C ALA A 26 6.63 -24.01 -5.56
N GLN A 27 7.47 -24.99 -5.27
CA GLN A 27 7.21 -26.40 -5.55
C GLN A 27 7.35 -27.23 -4.28
N HIS A 28 6.51 -28.25 -4.14
CA HIS A 28 6.54 -29.23 -3.05
C HIS A 28 6.56 -28.61 -1.65
N LEU A 29 5.72 -27.61 -1.39
CA LEU A 29 5.56 -27.04 -0.04
C LEU A 29 4.99 -28.12 0.92
N PRO A 30 5.51 -28.22 2.15
CA PRO A 30 4.97 -29.13 3.14
C PRO A 30 3.56 -28.70 3.57
N ASN A 31 2.69 -29.67 3.84
CA ASN A 31 1.36 -29.40 4.37
C ASN A 31 1.43 -29.32 5.90
N LEU A 32 1.60 -28.10 6.45
CA LEU A 32 1.88 -27.86 7.88
C LEU A 32 0.73 -28.25 8.80
N SER A 33 -0.48 -27.90 8.40
CA SER A 33 -1.73 -28.64 8.57
C SER A 33 -1.73 -29.97 9.38
N LEU A 34 -0.93 -30.96 8.96
CA LEU A 34 -0.97 -32.30 9.55
C LEU A 34 -0.22 -32.41 10.89
N ILE A 35 0.54 -31.38 11.26
CA ILE A 35 1.40 -31.36 12.45
C ILE A 35 0.61 -30.95 13.69
N ASP A 36 -0.30 -29.97 13.59
CA ASP A 36 -1.05 -29.44 14.73
C ASP A 36 -2.07 -30.45 15.30
N VAL A 37 -2.77 -31.18 14.42
CA VAL A 37 -3.75 -32.20 14.85
C VAL A 37 -3.07 -33.39 15.58
N ARG A 38 -1.82 -33.71 15.24
CA ARG A 38 -1.07 -34.79 15.90
C ARG A 38 -0.56 -34.39 17.28
N GLN A 39 -0.20 -33.12 17.47
CA GLN A 39 0.23 -32.60 18.78
C GLN A 39 -0.95 -32.42 19.72
N LEU A 40 -2.10 -31.92 19.25
CA LEU A 40 -3.32 -31.90 20.07
C LEU A 40 -3.78 -33.30 20.48
N ARG A 41 -3.73 -34.29 19.59
CA ARG A 41 -4.11 -35.68 19.93
C ARG A 41 -3.23 -36.34 21.00
N ARG A 42 -1.98 -35.91 21.16
CA ARG A 42 -1.08 -36.43 22.21
C ARG A 42 -1.43 -35.92 23.61
N CYS A 43 -2.04 -34.74 23.73
CA CYS A 43 -2.42 -34.18 25.03
C CYS A 43 -3.77 -34.68 25.56
N PHE A 44 -4.62 -35.28 24.71
CA PHE A 44 -5.94 -35.80 25.11
C PHE A 44 -5.98 -37.32 25.37
N THR A 45 -4.83 -38.01 25.38
CA THR A 45 -4.77 -39.44 25.70
C THR A 45 -4.17 -39.69 27.08
N ALA A 46 -4.78 -39.10 28.10
CA ALA A 46 -4.67 -39.55 29.47
C ALA A 46 -6.05 -39.45 30.11
N ARG A 47 -6.64 -40.62 30.42
CA ARG A 47 -7.99 -40.88 30.98
C ARG A 47 -9.15 -40.74 29.99
N ASP A 48 -9.58 -41.87 29.44
CA ASP A 48 -10.82 -42.54 29.86
C ASP A 48 -11.19 -43.66 28.87
N ASN A 49 -11.51 -44.84 29.40
CA ASN A 49 -12.06 -45.95 28.65
C ASN A 49 -13.53 -45.63 28.30
N TYR A 50 -13.76 -45.00 27.16
CA TYR A 50 -15.06 -44.96 26.52
C TYR A 50 -14.91 -45.43 25.07
N THR A 51 -15.59 -46.52 24.73
CA THR A 51 -15.76 -46.99 23.36
C THR A 51 -16.60 -45.97 22.60
N ILE A 52 -15.94 -45.03 21.93
CA ILE A 52 -16.58 -44.10 21.01
C ILE A 52 -16.63 -44.77 19.63
N GLU A 53 -17.86 -45.01 19.16
CA GLU A 53 -18.12 -45.45 17.79
C GLU A 53 -17.36 -44.56 16.80
N THR A 54 -16.50 -45.17 16.00
CA THR A 54 -15.74 -44.51 14.94
C THR A 54 -16.69 -44.06 13.83
N ARG A 55 -17.28 -42.86 13.99
CA ARG A 55 -17.78 -42.10 12.85
C ARG A 55 -16.59 -41.86 11.92
N GLN A 56 -16.64 -42.45 10.73
CA GLN A 56 -15.71 -42.17 9.64
C GLN A 56 -15.85 -40.69 9.25
N HIS A 57 -15.14 -39.82 9.98
CA HIS A 57 -14.86 -38.49 9.48
C HIS A 57 -14.01 -38.66 8.24
N LYS A 58 -14.59 -38.36 7.06
CA LYS A 58 -13.82 -38.11 5.85
C LYS A 58 -12.61 -37.25 6.24
N PRO A 59 -11.38 -37.62 5.87
CA PRO A 59 -10.22 -36.81 6.21
C PRO A 59 -10.50 -35.39 5.70
N LYS A 60 -10.52 -34.41 6.60
CA LYS A 60 -10.50 -33.00 6.21
C LYS A 60 -9.22 -32.84 5.42
N VAL A 61 -9.34 -32.80 4.10
CA VAL A 61 -8.25 -32.40 3.21
C VAL A 61 -7.95 -30.97 3.61
N GLN A 62 -6.86 -30.79 4.35
CA GLN A 62 -6.44 -29.48 4.77
C GLN A 62 -5.50 -28.94 3.70
N PHE A 63 -5.76 -27.68 3.40
CA PHE A 63 -5.41 -27.03 2.18
C PHE A 63 -4.37 -25.96 2.48
N CYS A 64 -3.13 -26.18 2.07
CA CYS A 64 -2.11 -25.13 2.13
C CYS A 64 -2.57 -23.95 1.27
N ASN A 65 -2.59 -22.76 1.86
CA ASN A 65 -2.92 -21.49 1.25
C ASN A 65 -1.67 -20.59 1.21
N PRO A 66 -0.67 -20.94 0.38
CA PRO A 66 0.63 -20.32 0.47
C PRO A 66 0.66 -18.88 -0.08
N TYR A 67 1.45 -18.06 0.59
CA TYR A 67 1.84 -16.72 0.15
C TYR A 67 3.27 -16.39 0.61
N VAL A 68 3.85 -15.33 0.05
CA VAL A 68 5.22 -14.92 0.36
C VAL A 68 5.24 -13.46 0.79
N GLU A 69 5.86 -13.20 1.94
CA GLU A 69 6.21 -11.85 2.39
C GLU A 69 7.70 -11.59 2.17
N VAL A 70 8.03 -10.43 1.64
CA VAL A 70 9.41 -9.98 1.43
C VAL A 70 9.75 -9.00 2.54
N SER A 71 10.84 -9.26 3.24
CA SER A 71 11.31 -8.51 4.40
C SER A 71 12.70 -7.94 4.15
N VAL A 72 12.84 -6.65 4.45
CA VAL A 72 14.07 -5.86 4.39
C VAL A 72 14.28 -5.26 5.79
N SER A 73 15.37 -5.62 6.47
CA SER A 73 15.64 -5.15 7.85
C SER A 73 14.45 -5.30 8.81
N ASN A 74 13.77 -6.46 8.75
CA ASN A 74 12.58 -6.80 9.54
C ASN A 74 11.30 -6.01 9.20
N VAL A 75 11.29 -5.23 8.11
CA VAL A 75 10.11 -4.54 7.59
C VAL A 75 9.59 -5.27 6.36
N ILE A 76 8.29 -5.60 6.35
CA ILE A 76 7.64 -6.19 5.18
C ILE A 76 7.47 -5.13 4.09
N VAL A 77 8.11 -5.33 2.95
CA VAL A 77 8.11 -4.40 1.81
C VAL A 77 7.23 -4.86 0.66
N ALA A 78 6.87 -6.15 0.61
CA ALA A 78 5.97 -6.72 -0.38
C ALA A 78 5.30 -7.98 0.15
N SER A 79 4.09 -8.27 -0.33
CA SER A 79 3.38 -9.52 -0.06
C SER A 79 2.62 -9.99 -1.30
N THR A 80 2.70 -11.29 -1.59
CA THR A 80 1.92 -11.89 -2.68
C THR A 80 0.47 -12.07 -2.29
N ARG A 81 -0.40 -12.25 -3.29
CA ARG A 81 -1.71 -12.84 -3.06
C ARG A 81 -1.58 -14.25 -2.48
N VAL A 82 -2.56 -14.64 -1.68
CA VAL A 82 -2.72 -16.02 -1.20
C VAL A 82 -3.26 -16.89 -2.35
N ILE A 83 -2.60 -18.01 -2.63
CA ILE A 83 -3.12 -19.01 -3.56
C ILE A 83 -3.73 -20.13 -2.74
N LYS A 84 -5.00 -20.42 -2.95
CA LYS A 84 -5.71 -21.40 -2.11
C LYS A 84 -5.42 -22.83 -2.51
N ASN A 85 -5.40 -23.73 -1.53
CA ASN A 85 -5.46 -25.18 -1.72
C ASN A 85 -4.37 -25.78 -2.62
N THR A 86 -3.12 -25.35 -2.48
CA THR A 86 -2.01 -25.88 -3.28
C THR A 86 -0.69 -25.94 -2.52
N THR A 87 0.09 -26.99 -2.77
CA THR A 87 1.49 -27.10 -2.35
C THR A 87 2.47 -26.68 -3.46
N ASN A 88 1.95 -26.32 -4.63
CA ASN A 88 2.72 -25.88 -5.79
C ASN A 88 2.15 -24.54 -6.32
N PRO A 89 2.19 -23.47 -5.52
CA PRO A 89 1.61 -22.19 -5.91
C PRO A 89 2.37 -21.53 -7.06
N LYS A 90 1.61 -20.93 -7.97
CA LYS A 90 2.13 -20.07 -9.04
C LYS A 90 1.61 -18.66 -8.86
N TRP A 91 2.38 -17.81 -8.20
CA TRP A 91 1.99 -16.42 -7.97
C TRP A 91 2.13 -15.59 -9.24
N ASN A 92 3.25 -15.73 -9.96
CA ASN A 92 3.62 -14.89 -11.09
C ASN A 92 3.43 -13.39 -10.80
N GLN A 93 3.78 -12.98 -9.58
CA GLN A 93 3.51 -11.63 -9.10
C GLN A 93 4.78 -10.79 -9.17
N TYR A 94 4.65 -9.61 -9.76
CA TYR A 94 5.72 -8.65 -9.93
C TYR A 94 5.58 -7.51 -8.92
N PHE A 95 6.71 -7.08 -8.37
CA PHE A 95 6.85 -6.00 -7.42
C PHE A 95 7.94 -5.07 -7.90
N HIS A 96 7.72 -3.78 -7.67
CA HIS A 96 8.75 -2.76 -7.78
C HIS A 96 8.91 -2.15 -6.40
N ILE A 97 10.07 -2.37 -5.80
CA ILE A 97 10.31 -2.08 -4.39
C ILE A 97 11.43 -1.03 -4.32
N PRO A 98 11.12 0.23 -4.01
CA PRO A 98 12.15 1.21 -3.72
C PRO A 98 12.84 0.83 -2.39
N LEU A 99 14.16 0.73 -2.41
CA LEU A 99 15.00 0.41 -1.28
C LEU A 99 15.83 1.62 -0.88
N ALA A 100 15.94 1.86 0.43
CA ALA A 100 16.84 2.84 1.03
C ALA A 100 17.30 2.36 2.42
N HIS A 101 17.76 1.10 2.50
CA HIS A 101 18.02 0.42 3.77
C HIS A 101 19.45 -0.16 3.85
N PRO A 102 20.14 -0.04 4.99
CA PRO A 102 21.32 -0.86 5.28
C PRO A 102 20.87 -2.28 5.63
N VAL A 103 21.28 -3.26 4.84
CA VAL A 103 20.83 -4.65 4.94
C VAL A 103 22.00 -5.62 4.75
N ASN A 104 21.97 -6.77 5.42
CA ASN A 104 22.88 -7.89 5.12
C ASN A 104 22.24 -8.88 4.12
N LYS A 105 20.92 -9.05 4.15
CA LYS A 105 20.17 -9.96 3.28
C LYS A 105 18.73 -9.50 3.05
N LEU A 106 18.19 -9.89 1.90
CA LEU A 106 16.75 -9.88 1.63
C LEU A 106 16.15 -11.21 2.11
N THR A 107 15.06 -11.16 2.87
CA THR A 107 14.41 -12.35 3.40
C THR A 107 13.02 -12.55 2.82
N PHE A 108 12.74 -13.74 2.32
CA PHE A 108 11.42 -14.14 1.85
C PHE A 108 10.82 -15.12 2.84
N HIS A 109 9.69 -14.78 3.44
CA HIS A 109 8.94 -15.63 4.34
C HIS A 109 7.84 -16.32 3.56
N VAL A 110 7.97 -17.63 3.34
CA VAL A 110 6.92 -18.46 2.75
C VAL A 110 5.98 -18.86 3.87
N LYS A 111 4.71 -18.51 3.77
CA LYS A 111 3.71 -18.67 4.82
C LYS A 111 2.47 -19.40 4.31
N ASP A 112 1.75 -20.04 5.22
CA ASP A 112 0.44 -20.64 5.01
C ASP A 112 -0.64 -19.81 5.70
N ASP A 113 -1.60 -19.28 4.95
CA ASP A 113 -2.74 -18.51 5.47
C ASP A 113 -3.90 -19.45 5.88
N ASP A 114 -3.81 -20.03 7.08
CA ASP A 114 -4.86 -20.88 7.65
C ASP A 114 -5.85 -20.06 8.49
N ILE A 115 -7.03 -20.63 8.71
CA ILE A 115 -8.16 -20.05 9.44
C ILE A 115 -7.77 -19.62 10.86
N PHE A 116 -6.76 -20.28 11.45
CA PHE A 116 -6.27 -20.02 12.80
C PHE A 116 -5.11 -19.01 12.87
N GLY A 117 -4.68 -18.48 11.72
CA GLY A 117 -3.59 -17.52 11.60
C GLY A 117 -2.49 -18.01 10.66
N ALA A 118 -1.65 -17.07 10.21
CA ALA A 118 -0.58 -17.36 9.28
C ALA A 118 0.60 -18.08 9.96
N GLU A 119 0.99 -19.25 9.45
CA GLU A 119 2.14 -20.02 9.91
C GLU A 119 3.32 -19.89 8.93
N ILE A 120 4.56 -19.82 9.42
CA ILE A 120 5.75 -19.78 8.57
C ILE A 120 6.10 -21.20 8.12
N ILE A 121 6.08 -21.44 6.80
CA ILE A 121 6.58 -22.67 6.18
C ILE A 121 8.11 -22.69 6.19
N GLY A 122 8.72 -21.57 5.81
CA GLY A 122 10.17 -21.42 5.83
C GLY A 122 10.62 -20.09 5.25
N THR A 123 11.93 -19.91 5.17
CA THR A 123 12.56 -18.67 4.72
C THR A 123 13.56 -18.89 3.61
N VAL A 124 13.70 -17.90 2.75
CA VAL A 124 14.82 -17.79 1.80
C VAL A 124 15.58 -16.53 2.10
N HIS A 125 16.91 -16.63 2.06
CA HIS A 125 17.82 -15.50 2.26
C HIS A 125 18.65 -15.29 1.00
N ILE A 126 18.68 -14.05 0.51
CA ILE A 126 19.56 -13.65 -0.57
C ILE A 126 20.49 -12.55 -0.02
N PRO A 127 21.82 -12.78 0.00
CA PRO A 127 22.77 -11.79 0.50
C PRO A 127 22.65 -10.45 -0.22
N ALA A 128 22.71 -9.36 0.52
CA ALA A 128 22.65 -8.00 -0.01
C ALA A 128 23.83 -7.73 -0.95
N SER A 129 25.00 -8.31 -0.68
CA SER A 129 26.19 -8.24 -1.55
C SER A 129 25.89 -8.75 -2.95
N LYS A 130 25.13 -9.85 -3.07
CA LYS A 130 24.71 -10.42 -4.35
C LYS A 130 23.65 -9.56 -5.05
N ILE A 131 22.76 -8.92 -4.30
CA ILE A 131 21.75 -8.01 -4.88
C ILE A 131 22.40 -6.72 -5.37
N ALA A 132 23.36 -6.19 -4.61
CA ALA A 132 24.07 -4.95 -4.90
C ALA A 132 24.90 -5.00 -6.19
N THR A 133 25.23 -6.18 -6.73
CA THR A 133 25.93 -6.30 -8.02
C THR A 133 25.09 -5.82 -9.20
N GLY A 134 23.76 -5.72 -9.05
CA GLY A 134 22.82 -5.37 -10.12
C GLY A 134 22.63 -6.47 -11.18
N GLU A 135 23.26 -7.63 -11.00
CA GLU A 135 23.10 -8.77 -11.92
C GLU A 135 21.66 -9.27 -11.94
N PHE A 136 21.22 -9.72 -13.12
CA PHE A 136 19.94 -10.38 -13.28
C PHE A 136 19.98 -11.78 -12.65
N ILE A 137 19.19 -11.99 -11.59
CA ILE A 137 19.13 -13.27 -10.87
C ILE A 137 17.80 -13.94 -11.20
N SER A 138 17.84 -15.17 -11.68
CA SER A 138 16.67 -15.97 -12.04
C SER A 138 16.91 -17.44 -11.66
N ASN A 139 16.76 -17.76 -10.38
CA ASN A 139 17.20 -19.02 -9.80
C ASN A 139 16.12 -19.66 -8.94
N ASP A 140 16.24 -20.98 -8.76
CA ASP A 140 15.54 -21.71 -7.71
C ASP A 140 16.32 -21.63 -6.41
N PHE A 141 15.64 -21.28 -5.32
CA PHE A 141 16.19 -21.17 -3.98
C PHE A 141 15.56 -22.21 -3.07
N ASP A 142 16.40 -22.86 -2.25
CA ASP A 142 15.94 -23.80 -1.24
C ASP A 142 15.23 -23.05 -0.12
N ILE A 143 14.05 -23.53 0.27
CA ILE A 143 13.31 -22.97 1.40
C ILE A 143 13.87 -23.58 2.69
N LEU A 144 14.40 -22.72 3.56
CA LEU A 144 15.02 -23.07 4.82
C LEU A 144 14.00 -23.15 5.95
N SER A 145 14.19 -24.13 6.83
CA SER A 145 13.49 -24.25 8.11
C SER A 145 13.98 -23.21 9.12
N SER A 146 13.32 -23.15 10.28
CA SER A 146 13.79 -22.38 11.45
C SER A 146 15.18 -22.78 11.94
N SER A 147 15.67 -23.98 11.57
CA SER A 147 17.01 -24.47 11.89
C SER A 147 18.06 -24.17 10.82
N GLU A 148 17.74 -23.30 9.84
CA GLU A 148 18.57 -22.94 8.69
C GLU A 148 18.94 -24.12 7.76
N LYS A 149 18.24 -25.24 7.91
CA LYS A 149 18.35 -26.40 7.00
C LYS A 149 17.25 -26.40 5.96
N PRO A 150 17.51 -26.81 4.71
CA PRO A 150 16.47 -27.01 3.69
C PRO A 150 15.34 -27.90 4.22
N LEU A 151 14.08 -27.54 3.95
CA LEU A 151 12.90 -28.29 4.41
C LEU A 151 12.87 -29.72 3.85
N THR A 152 13.02 -29.84 2.53
CA THR A 152 13.23 -31.11 1.81
C THR A 152 14.05 -30.82 0.55
N LEU A 153 14.66 -31.87 -0.05
CA LEU A 153 15.50 -31.73 -1.24
C LEU A 153 14.78 -31.10 -2.46
N ASN A 154 13.44 -31.16 -2.49
CA ASN A 154 12.63 -30.74 -3.64
C ASN A 154 11.77 -29.49 -3.35
N THR A 155 11.83 -28.94 -2.14
CA THR A 155 11.05 -27.76 -1.75
C THR A 155 11.81 -26.49 -2.11
N LYS A 156 11.43 -25.87 -3.23
CA LYS A 156 12.12 -24.70 -3.79
C LYS A 156 11.15 -23.59 -4.16
N ILE A 157 11.67 -22.37 -4.21
CA ILE A 157 10.98 -21.19 -4.74
C ILE A 157 11.78 -20.58 -5.88
N HIS A 158 11.09 -20.31 -6.99
CA HIS A 158 11.69 -19.65 -8.14
C HIS A 158 11.51 -18.13 -8.04
N LEU A 159 12.64 -17.43 -7.95
CA LEU A 159 12.68 -15.96 -7.80
C LEU A 159 13.46 -15.35 -8.95
N VAL A 160 12.90 -14.27 -9.50
CA VAL A 160 13.57 -13.43 -10.50
C VAL A 160 13.70 -12.04 -9.91
N LEU A 161 14.92 -11.51 -9.82
CA LEU A 161 15.14 -10.16 -9.33
C LEU A 161 16.29 -9.46 -10.05
N GLN A 162 16.18 -8.13 -10.13
CA GLN A 162 17.24 -7.25 -10.60
C GLN A 162 17.20 -5.96 -9.77
N PHE A 163 18.35 -5.54 -9.28
CA PHE A 163 18.50 -4.28 -8.55
C PHE A 163 19.14 -3.24 -9.46
N THR A 164 18.62 -2.02 -9.45
CA THR A 164 19.22 -0.87 -10.11
C THR A 164 19.57 0.15 -9.03
N SER A 165 20.87 0.44 -8.86
CA SER A 165 21.33 1.44 -7.89
C SER A 165 20.74 2.81 -8.21
N PHE A 166 20.49 3.62 -7.19
CA PHE A 166 20.02 5.00 -7.35
C PHE A 166 20.92 5.80 -8.28
N ASP A 167 22.25 5.70 -8.10
CA ASP A 167 23.24 6.47 -8.85
C ASP A 167 23.32 6.06 -10.33
N GLU A 168 22.92 4.83 -10.67
CA GLU A 168 22.97 4.29 -12.02
C GLU A 168 21.62 4.40 -12.75
N ASN A 169 20.55 4.74 -12.03
CA ASN A 169 19.20 4.75 -12.57
C ASN A 169 18.95 6.08 -13.31
N PRO A 170 18.76 6.07 -14.65
CA PRO A 170 18.58 7.29 -15.42
C PRO A 170 17.31 8.08 -15.03
N ARG A 171 16.40 7.47 -14.26
CA ARG A 171 15.21 8.15 -13.73
C ARG A 171 15.55 9.22 -12.69
N TYR A 172 16.69 9.10 -12.01
CA TYR A 172 17.07 9.99 -10.92
C TYR A 172 18.17 10.98 -11.30
N GLU A 173 18.74 10.86 -12.49
CA GLU A 173 19.87 11.69 -12.96
C GLU A 173 19.50 13.17 -13.08
N HIS A 174 18.24 13.46 -13.43
CA HIS A 174 17.77 14.81 -13.70
C HIS A 174 16.41 15.08 -13.06
N GLY A 175 16.20 16.33 -12.65
CA GLY A 175 14.87 16.81 -12.27
C GLY A 175 13.92 16.84 -13.47
N ILE A 176 12.68 17.25 -13.23
CA ILE A 176 11.60 17.33 -14.24
C ILE A 176 11.99 18.18 -15.47
N ALA A 177 13.00 19.06 -15.32
CA ALA A 177 13.49 19.96 -16.36
C ALA A 177 14.15 19.26 -17.58
N SER A 178 14.55 17.98 -17.50
CA SER A 178 15.01 17.22 -18.68
C SER A 178 13.89 16.34 -19.23
N ASP A 179 13.22 16.80 -20.28
CA ASP A 179 12.00 16.19 -20.80
C ASP A 179 12.23 14.79 -21.42
N LYS A 180 11.85 13.76 -20.66
CA LYS A 180 11.26 12.50 -21.18
C LYS A 180 9.95 12.23 -20.43
N GLY A 181 9.08 13.24 -20.40
CA GLY A 181 7.88 13.33 -19.56
C GLY A 181 6.93 12.13 -19.58
N GLY A 182 6.98 11.34 -18.51
CA GLY A 182 6.04 10.25 -18.22
C GLY A 182 5.28 10.40 -16.89
N GLY A 183 5.59 11.42 -16.09
CA GLY A 183 5.11 11.52 -14.71
C GLY A 183 5.67 10.41 -13.82
N VAL A 184 5.05 10.20 -12.66
CA VAL A 184 5.40 9.08 -11.77
C VAL A 184 5.00 7.77 -12.45
N ALA A 185 5.97 6.90 -12.71
CA ALA A 185 5.72 5.61 -13.34
C ALA A 185 4.88 4.68 -12.43
N ARG A 186 4.13 3.76 -13.06
CA ARG A 186 3.32 2.73 -12.36
C ARG A 186 2.29 3.30 -11.37
N SER A 187 1.82 4.53 -11.59
CA SER A 187 0.68 5.11 -10.87
C SER A 187 -0.65 4.64 -11.46
N TYR A 188 -1.70 4.56 -10.64
CA TYR A 188 -3.05 4.26 -11.11
C TYR A 188 -3.59 5.35 -12.05
N PHE A 189 -3.29 6.61 -11.74
CA PHE A 189 -3.63 7.75 -12.60
C PHE A 189 -2.38 8.22 -13.35
N PRO A 190 -2.39 8.19 -14.70
CA PRO A 190 -1.27 8.66 -15.50
C PRO A 190 -1.17 10.19 -15.49
N LEU A 191 -0.01 10.71 -15.89
CA LEU A 191 0.18 12.15 -16.10
C LEU A 191 -0.81 12.67 -17.15
N ARG A 192 -1.52 13.75 -16.81
CA ARG A 192 -2.40 14.47 -17.74
C ARG A 192 -1.78 15.81 -18.10
N LYS A 193 -1.72 16.11 -19.40
CA LYS A 193 -1.24 17.40 -19.93
C LYS A 193 -2.42 18.34 -20.17
N GLY A 194 -2.16 19.65 -20.16
CA GLY A 194 -3.18 20.69 -20.38
C GLY A 194 -4.06 20.97 -19.16
N GLY A 195 -3.70 20.48 -17.97
CA GLY A 195 -4.35 20.85 -16.72
C GLY A 195 -3.96 22.27 -16.29
N SER A 196 -4.88 22.95 -15.62
CA SER A 196 -4.59 24.18 -14.88
C SER A 196 -4.70 23.89 -13.39
N VAL A 197 -3.71 24.31 -12.62
CA VAL A 197 -3.66 24.11 -11.17
C VAL A 197 -3.67 25.48 -10.51
N ARG A 198 -4.66 25.71 -9.64
CA ARG A 198 -4.66 26.85 -8.73
C ARG A 198 -4.10 26.40 -7.39
N LEU A 199 -3.11 27.13 -6.90
CA LEU A 199 -2.48 26.86 -5.61
C LEU A 199 -3.17 27.73 -4.57
N TYR A 200 -3.70 27.10 -3.53
CA TYR A 200 -4.31 27.80 -2.41
C TYR A 200 -3.39 27.77 -1.20
N GLN A 201 -3.06 28.96 -0.70
CA GLN A 201 -2.49 29.12 0.62
C GLN A 201 -3.66 29.36 1.57
N ASP A 202 -3.84 28.46 2.54
CA ASP A 202 -4.94 28.50 3.51
C ASP A 202 -6.36 28.48 2.88
N ALA A 203 -7.37 28.64 3.73
CA ALA A 203 -8.77 28.73 3.31
C ALA A 203 -9.10 30.09 2.65
N HIS A 204 -8.44 31.14 3.13
CA HIS A 204 -8.65 32.52 2.75
C HIS A 204 -7.38 33.32 3.02
N VAL A 205 -7.05 34.25 2.13
CA VAL A 205 -5.94 35.20 2.29
C VAL A 205 -6.49 36.60 2.06
N PRO A 206 -6.42 37.51 3.05
CA PRO A 206 -6.80 38.91 2.86
C PRO A 206 -5.91 39.61 1.82
N ASP A 207 -6.51 40.53 1.07
CA ASP A 207 -5.80 41.28 0.04
C ASP A 207 -4.72 42.19 0.67
N GLY A 208 -3.53 42.20 0.07
CA GLY A 208 -2.39 43.02 0.51
C GLY A 208 -1.62 42.49 1.73
N LEU A 209 -2.00 41.33 2.29
CA LEU A 209 -1.27 40.73 3.42
C LEU A 209 0.05 40.08 3.00
N LEU A 210 0.08 39.51 1.80
CA LEU A 210 1.25 38.80 1.26
C LEU A 210 2.02 39.69 0.29
N PRO A 211 3.36 39.54 0.24
CA PRO A 211 4.19 40.29 -0.68
C PRO A 211 3.90 39.92 -2.13
N GLU A 212 4.14 40.85 -3.05
CA GLU A 212 4.13 40.55 -4.47
C GLU A 212 5.28 39.60 -4.82
N ILE A 213 4.96 38.56 -5.58
CA ILE A 213 5.94 37.58 -6.06
C ILE A 213 5.97 37.68 -7.58
N GLU A 214 7.07 38.22 -8.12
CA GLU A 214 7.29 38.28 -9.57
C GLU A 214 7.55 36.87 -10.13
N LEU A 215 6.90 36.59 -11.25
CA LEU A 215 7.04 35.39 -12.05
C LEU A 215 7.66 35.74 -13.41
N ASP A 216 8.02 34.72 -14.17
CA ASP A 216 8.45 34.87 -15.56
C ASP A 216 7.43 35.68 -16.39
N ASP A 217 7.93 36.35 -17.44
CA ASP A 217 7.20 37.31 -18.28
C ASP A 217 6.67 38.56 -17.54
N GLY A 218 7.22 38.89 -16.37
CA GLY A 218 6.80 40.08 -15.61
C GLY A 218 5.39 39.97 -15.02
N LYS A 219 4.87 38.75 -14.89
CA LYS A 219 3.59 38.49 -14.22
C LYS A 219 3.79 38.54 -12.72
N VAL A 220 2.76 38.91 -11.97
CA VAL A 220 2.75 38.82 -10.51
C VAL A 220 1.90 37.62 -10.10
N PHE A 221 2.41 36.81 -9.17
CA PHE A 221 1.66 35.69 -8.61
C PHE A 221 0.38 36.19 -7.93
N LYS A 222 -0.75 35.62 -8.35
CA LYS A 222 -2.05 35.94 -7.75
C LYS A 222 -2.36 34.94 -6.64
N HIS A 223 -2.51 35.44 -5.43
CA HIS A 223 -3.00 34.66 -4.30
C HIS A 223 -4.51 34.43 -4.43
N GLU A 224 -4.92 33.21 -4.77
CA GLU A 224 -6.33 32.84 -4.90
C GLU A 224 -6.93 32.42 -3.54
N LYS A 225 -8.25 32.55 -3.40
CA LYS A 225 -8.98 32.34 -2.13
C LYS A 225 -9.79 31.03 -2.18
N CYS A 226 -9.29 30.00 -1.50
CA CYS A 226 -9.80 28.62 -1.60
C CYS A 226 -11.31 28.49 -1.32
N TRP A 227 -11.77 28.99 -0.18
CA TRP A 227 -13.17 28.83 0.23
C TRP A 227 -14.13 29.69 -0.59
N GLU A 228 -13.67 30.81 -1.13
CA GLU A 228 -14.43 31.62 -2.09
C GLU A 228 -14.60 30.87 -3.43
N ASP A 229 -13.52 30.27 -3.95
CA ASP A 229 -13.57 29.46 -5.17
C ASP A 229 -14.42 28.19 -4.98
N ILE A 230 -14.37 27.53 -3.81
CA ILE A 230 -15.25 26.40 -3.48
C ILE A 230 -16.71 26.85 -3.43
N CYS A 231 -17.00 27.99 -2.79
CA CYS A 231 -18.35 28.53 -2.72
C CYS A 231 -18.89 28.81 -4.12
N SER A 232 -18.11 29.49 -4.96
CA SER A 232 -18.46 29.78 -6.35
C SER A 232 -18.69 28.50 -7.16
N ALA A 233 -17.80 27.51 -7.04
CA ALA A 233 -17.94 26.24 -7.74
C ALA A 233 -19.19 25.44 -7.34
N ILE A 234 -19.58 25.47 -6.06
CA ILE A 234 -20.83 24.84 -5.59
C ILE A 234 -22.05 25.61 -6.12
N SER A 235 -22.03 26.94 -6.02
CA SER A 235 -23.14 27.80 -6.43
C SER A 235 -23.42 27.72 -7.93
N GLU A 236 -22.37 27.69 -8.75
CA GLU A 236 -22.43 27.63 -10.21
C GLU A 236 -22.64 26.22 -10.77
N ALA A 237 -22.60 25.18 -9.93
CA ALA A 237 -22.81 23.81 -10.40
C ALA A 237 -24.24 23.59 -10.94
N HIS A 238 -24.34 22.95 -12.11
CA HIS A 238 -25.62 22.66 -12.77
C HIS A 238 -25.98 21.17 -12.79
N HIS A 239 -25.02 20.26 -12.59
CA HIS A 239 -25.23 18.83 -12.81
C HIS A 239 -24.87 17.96 -11.61
N LEU A 240 -23.66 18.13 -11.06
CA LEU A 240 -23.15 17.28 -9.98
C LEU A 240 -22.29 18.08 -9.00
N ILE A 241 -22.36 17.68 -7.74
CA ILE A 241 -21.46 18.11 -6.66
C ILE A 241 -21.10 16.86 -5.87
N TYR A 242 -19.84 16.44 -5.91
CA TYR A 242 -19.32 15.31 -5.14
C TYR A 242 -18.39 15.80 -4.04
N VAL A 243 -18.71 15.48 -2.79
CA VAL A 243 -17.92 15.86 -1.62
C VAL A 243 -17.45 14.60 -0.90
N VAL A 244 -16.13 14.47 -0.73
CA VAL A 244 -15.52 13.42 0.06
C VAL A 244 -14.68 14.07 1.13
N GLY A 245 -14.87 13.67 2.39
CA GLY A 245 -14.20 14.31 3.50
C GLY A 245 -14.09 13.41 4.72
N TRP A 246 -12.97 13.55 5.44
CA TRP A 246 -12.80 12.94 6.75
C TRP A 246 -13.84 13.46 7.75
N SER A 247 -14.16 14.76 7.68
CA SER A 247 -15.22 15.39 8.45
C SER A 247 -15.83 16.53 7.65
N VAL A 248 -17.15 16.70 7.74
CA VAL A 248 -17.88 17.80 7.09
C VAL A 248 -18.78 18.48 8.12
N PHE A 249 -18.42 19.71 8.50
CA PHE A 249 -19.22 20.51 9.41
C PHE A 249 -20.21 21.40 8.65
N HIS A 250 -21.45 20.93 8.53
CA HIS A 250 -22.47 21.57 7.69
C HIS A 250 -22.84 23.00 8.08
N LYS A 251 -22.54 23.46 9.30
CA LYS A 251 -22.86 24.82 9.79
C LYS A 251 -21.78 25.86 9.47
N VAL A 252 -20.66 25.45 8.87
CA VAL A 252 -19.60 26.40 8.49
C VAL A 252 -20.07 27.31 7.36
N LYS A 253 -19.67 28.58 7.39
CA LYS A 253 -19.75 29.48 6.24
C LYS A 253 -18.40 29.52 5.52
N LEU A 254 -18.44 29.32 4.20
CA LEU A 254 -17.25 29.33 3.35
C LEU A 254 -16.72 30.76 3.16
N VAL A 255 -17.61 31.71 2.90
CA VAL A 255 -17.24 33.13 2.80
C VAL A 255 -17.58 33.80 4.13
N ARG A 256 -16.59 34.46 4.73
CA ARG A 256 -16.76 35.14 6.03
C ARG A 256 -16.46 36.63 5.95
N GLU A 257 -15.53 37.00 5.08
CA GLU A 257 -15.26 38.39 4.72
C GLU A 257 -16.06 38.71 3.47
N GLN A 258 -16.98 39.68 3.58
CA GLN A 258 -17.77 40.13 2.46
C GLN A 258 -17.03 41.27 1.75
N THR A 259 -16.12 40.94 0.84
CA THR A 259 -15.57 41.91 -0.12
C THR A 259 -16.50 41.99 -1.34
N PRO A 260 -16.94 43.18 -1.76
CA PRO A 260 -17.73 43.33 -2.99
C PRO A 260 -16.95 42.82 -4.23
N PRO A 261 -17.61 42.15 -5.20
CA PRO A 261 -19.03 41.81 -5.24
C PRO A 261 -19.38 40.62 -4.34
N LEU A 262 -20.58 40.65 -3.75
CA LEU A 262 -21.07 39.57 -2.90
C LEU A 262 -21.19 38.27 -3.70
N LEU A 263 -20.51 37.22 -3.23
CA LEU A 263 -20.57 35.89 -3.84
C LEU A 263 -21.94 35.24 -3.57
N LEU A 264 -22.52 34.66 -4.62
CA LEU A 264 -23.79 33.94 -4.52
C LEU A 264 -23.63 32.76 -3.55
N GLY A 265 -24.43 32.73 -2.48
CA GLY A 265 -24.34 31.70 -1.43
C GLY A 265 -23.31 31.97 -0.34
N GLY A 266 -22.59 33.10 -0.38
CA GLY A 266 -21.57 33.45 0.63
C GLY A 266 -22.11 33.61 2.05
N ASP A 267 -23.39 34.00 2.19
CA ASP A 267 -24.04 34.15 3.49
C ASP A 267 -24.64 32.86 4.06
N SER A 268 -24.74 31.82 3.25
CA SER A 268 -25.32 30.53 3.63
C SER A 268 -24.28 29.64 4.29
N THR A 269 -24.75 28.76 5.18
CA THR A 269 -23.90 27.65 5.64
C THR A 269 -23.70 26.64 4.50
N LEU A 270 -22.60 25.88 4.55
CA LEU A 270 -22.31 24.84 3.57
C LEU A 270 -23.47 23.85 3.40
N GLY A 271 -24.10 23.46 4.51
CA GLY A 271 -25.24 22.54 4.49
C GLY A 271 -26.48 23.11 3.82
N GLU A 272 -26.77 24.40 4.05
CA GLU A 272 -27.87 25.09 3.38
C GLU A 272 -27.60 25.24 1.88
N LEU A 273 -26.37 25.60 1.50
CA LEU A 273 -25.97 25.75 0.11
C LEU A 273 -26.10 24.42 -0.65
N LEU A 274 -25.55 23.33 -0.12
CA LEU A 274 -25.65 22.01 -0.74
C LEU A 274 -27.11 21.53 -0.84
N LYS A 275 -27.92 21.76 0.21
CA LYS A 275 -29.35 21.43 0.20
C LYS A 275 -30.10 22.23 -0.86
N PHE A 276 -29.81 23.53 -0.98
CA PHE A 276 -30.40 24.39 -1.99
C PHE A 276 -30.08 23.89 -3.41
N LYS A 277 -28.81 23.60 -3.71
CA LYS A 277 -28.41 23.03 -5.01
C LYS A 277 -29.09 21.69 -5.32
N SER A 278 -29.25 20.83 -4.31
CA SER A 278 -29.99 19.58 -4.45
C SER A 278 -31.47 19.81 -4.81
N GLN A 279 -32.11 20.81 -4.20
CA GLN A 279 -33.50 21.18 -4.50
C GLN A 279 -33.66 21.78 -5.90
N GLU A 280 -32.64 22.43 -6.45
CA GLU A 280 -32.60 22.87 -7.86
C GLU A 280 -32.44 21.72 -8.86
N GLY A 281 -32.22 20.48 -8.38
CA GLY A 281 -32.04 19.29 -9.22
C GLY A 281 -30.58 18.91 -9.49
N VAL A 282 -29.61 19.59 -8.87
CA VAL A 282 -28.19 19.19 -8.95
C VAL A 282 -27.97 17.93 -8.14
N ARG A 283 -27.23 16.95 -8.70
CA ARG A 283 -26.92 15.71 -7.97
C ARG A 283 -25.82 15.95 -6.94
N VAL A 284 -26.21 16.01 -5.67
CA VAL A 284 -25.27 16.18 -4.55
C VAL A 284 -25.01 14.83 -3.89
N LEU A 285 -23.79 14.30 -3.99
CA LEU A 285 -23.39 13.04 -3.34
C LEU A 285 -22.25 13.30 -2.35
N MET A 286 -22.38 12.74 -1.15
CA MET A 286 -21.39 12.92 -0.09
C MET A 286 -20.89 11.56 0.42
N LEU A 287 -19.57 11.41 0.53
CA LEU A 287 -18.91 10.29 1.19
C LEU A 287 -18.10 10.84 2.37
N VAL A 288 -18.71 10.83 3.55
CA VAL A 288 -18.07 11.28 4.79
C VAL A 288 -17.60 10.06 5.57
N TRP A 289 -16.39 10.12 6.11
CA TRP A 289 -15.84 9.02 6.91
C TRP A 289 -16.72 8.75 8.14
N ASP A 290 -17.11 7.49 8.32
CA ASP A 290 -17.89 7.00 9.46
C ASP A 290 -16.96 6.16 10.36
N ASP A 291 -16.37 6.84 11.34
CA ASP A 291 -15.46 6.19 12.30
C ASP A 291 -16.26 5.46 13.39
N LYS A 292 -16.12 4.14 13.42
CA LYS A 292 -16.76 3.26 14.42
C LYS A 292 -16.31 3.54 15.87
N THR A 293 -15.25 4.32 16.08
CA THR A 293 -14.80 4.77 17.41
C THR A 293 -15.27 6.17 17.79
N SER A 294 -15.92 6.88 16.87
CA SER A 294 -16.67 8.11 17.16
C SER A 294 -17.94 7.73 17.91
N GLY A 295 -17.93 7.85 19.23
CA GLY A 295 -19.07 7.48 20.08
C GLY A 295 -20.39 8.07 19.56
N ASP A 296 -21.42 7.22 19.55
CA ASP A 296 -22.83 7.46 19.16
C ASP A 296 -23.50 8.62 19.96
N ARG A 297 -23.01 9.86 19.85
CA ARG A 297 -23.64 11.05 20.42
C ARG A 297 -23.72 12.27 19.49
N PHE A 298 -23.13 12.24 18.31
CA PHE A 298 -23.28 13.36 17.37
C PHE A 298 -23.53 12.88 15.93
N PHE A 299 -24.81 12.96 15.55
CA PHE A 299 -25.35 13.03 14.18
C PHE A 299 -25.05 11.86 13.22
N LYS A 300 -25.89 10.81 13.31
CA LYS A 300 -26.30 10.05 12.11
C LYS A 300 -27.13 10.95 11.21
N VAL A 301 -26.50 11.71 10.32
CA VAL A 301 -27.18 12.18 9.11
C VAL A 301 -27.09 11.06 8.09
N ARG A 302 -28.09 10.17 8.14
CA ARG A 302 -28.39 9.27 7.02
C ARG A 302 -29.10 10.12 5.98
N ALA A 303 -28.35 10.92 5.24
CA ALA A 303 -28.87 11.62 4.07
C ALA A 303 -28.89 10.63 2.89
N PHE A 304 -30.01 9.91 2.76
CA PHE A 304 -30.54 9.68 1.43
C PHE A 304 -31.24 10.98 1.03
N PHE A 305 -30.67 11.69 0.07
CA PHE A 305 -31.37 12.67 -0.75
C PHE A 305 -31.06 12.35 -2.21
#